data_AF-E3L629-F1
#
_entry.id   AF-E3L629-F1
#
_cell.length_a   1.000
_cell.length_b   1.000
_cell.length_c   1.000
_cell.angle_alpha   90.00
_cell.angle_beta   90.00
_cell.angle_gamma   90.00
#
_symmetry.space_group_name_H-M   'P 1'
#
loop_
_entity.id
_entity.type
_entity.pdbx_description
1 polymer ?
#
loop_
_entity_poly.entity_id
_entity_poly.type
_entity_poly.pdbx_seq_one_letter_code
_entity_poly.pdbx_strand_id
1 'polypeptide(L)'
;MLQPTIQKTSATNFLSSLILRLTAHNMTDPSSSSSRKRTRKPGRASSNWKTLQTALPQVPAAVKARTLEKKKNRNQTIHSSRTQASTSTTPSITTSLTSQKLLDILQKNPTQRATKKQTEVGKYLAIDCEMVGVGPRGNEQSALARVSIVNYYGNVVLDTYVQPKEKVTDYRTWVSGIKPEHLHNASTFEDVTRKVADLIHDKILIGHAISNDLQALLLTHPRQLIRDTSTYQPLRQLAKTKFPSLKKLTLLLLDLEIQKDSHCSVDDARATLAIYRTQKDQWEALVKKEQARQLQARPAT
;
A
#
# COMPACT_ATOMS: atom_id res chain seq x y z
N MET A 1 -47.06 40.78 -12.38
CA MET A 1 -45.63 40.78 -12.71
C MET A 1 -44.86 41.44 -11.58
N LEU A 2 -43.63 40.97 -11.33
CA LEU A 2 -42.62 41.38 -10.33
C LEU A 2 -42.55 40.50 -9.07
N GLN A 3 -41.45 39.74 -9.01
CA GLN A 3 -41.00 38.81 -7.96
C GLN A 3 -40.37 39.55 -6.77
N PRO A 4 -40.29 38.93 -5.58
CA PRO A 4 -39.44 39.41 -4.49
C PRO A 4 -38.03 38.83 -4.56
N THR A 5 -37.08 39.69 -4.21
CA THR A 5 -35.63 39.55 -4.17
C THR A 5 -35.16 38.52 -3.14
N ILE A 6 -34.37 37.52 -3.55
CA ILE A 6 -33.66 36.59 -2.65
C ILE A 6 -32.22 37.08 -2.46
N GLN A 7 -31.88 37.46 -1.23
CA GLN A 7 -30.50 37.70 -0.81
C GLN A 7 -29.75 36.38 -0.65
N LYS A 8 -28.58 36.28 -1.29
CA LYS A 8 -27.61 35.19 -1.11
C LYS A 8 -26.79 35.45 0.15
N THR A 9 -26.83 34.53 1.12
CA THR A 9 -25.83 34.48 2.20
C THR A 9 -24.82 33.38 1.92
N SER A 10 -23.55 33.78 1.96
CA SER A 10 -22.35 32.95 1.81
C SER A 10 -22.08 32.21 3.12
N ALA A 11 -21.93 30.89 3.07
CA ALA A 11 -21.57 30.06 4.23
C ALA A 11 -20.20 29.42 4.02
N THR A 12 -19.15 30.20 4.29
CA THR A 12 -17.84 29.68 4.68
C THR A 12 -17.73 29.79 6.21
N ASN A 13 -17.18 28.74 6.84
CA ASN A 13 -16.81 28.63 8.27
C ASN A 13 -17.80 27.89 9.18
N PHE A 14 -17.83 26.56 9.08
CA PHE A 14 -18.14 25.71 10.23
C PHE A 14 -17.21 24.50 10.18
N LEU A 15 -16.24 24.44 11.11
CA LEU A 15 -15.60 23.25 11.70
C LEU A 15 -14.27 23.62 12.40
N SER A 16 -14.28 24.64 13.28
CA SER A 16 -13.13 24.98 14.14
C SER A 16 -13.48 25.00 15.65
N SER A 17 -14.56 24.36 16.08
CA SER A 17 -14.97 24.42 17.48
C SER A 17 -15.67 23.15 17.92
N LEU A 18 -14.89 22.12 18.24
CA LEU A 18 -15.29 21.13 19.25
C LEU A 18 -14.04 20.37 19.73
N ILE A 19 -14.01 20.08 21.03
CA ILE A 19 -12.96 19.38 21.79
C ILE A 19 -11.95 20.33 22.45
N LEU A 20 -12.47 21.16 23.36
CA LEU A 20 -11.81 21.45 24.63
C LEU A 20 -12.74 20.98 25.74
N ARG A 21 -12.21 20.22 26.71
CA ARG A 21 -12.76 19.77 28.01
C ARG A 21 -12.81 18.25 28.14
N LEU A 22 -11.85 17.70 28.88
CA LEU A 22 -12.09 17.01 30.16
C LEU A 22 -10.79 16.39 30.66
N THR A 23 -10.25 17.00 31.73
CA THR A 23 -9.23 16.41 32.60
C THR A 23 -9.74 16.47 34.03
N ALA A 24 -9.40 15.41 34.78
CA ALA A 24 -9.41 15.23 36.23
C ALA A 24 -10.74 14.85 36.90
N HIS A 25 -10.80 13.60 37.38
CA HIS A 25 -10.90 13.32 38.81
C HIS A 25 -10.25 11.96 39.13
N ASN A 26 -9.73 11.86 40.36
CA ASN A 26 -8.73 10.91 40.82
C ASN A 26 -9.29 10.10 42.02
N MET A 27 -8.74 8.89 42.20
CA MET A 27 -8.62 8.05 43.42
C MET A 27 -9.82 7.27 43.96
N THR A 28 -9.70 5.93 43.93
CA THR A 28 -9.56 5.04 45.11
C THR A 28 -9.11 3.63 44.67
N ASP A 29 -8.10 3.09 45.36
CA ASP A 29 -7.69 1.67 45.47
C ASP A 29 -8.12 1.17 46.87
N PRO A 30 -8.04 -0.12 47.30
CA PRO A 30 -7.24 -1.23 46.76
C PRO A 30 -7.92 -2.64 46.74
N SER A 31 -7.31 -3.61 46.05
CA SER A 31 -6.86 -4.91 46.65
C SER A 31 -6.41 -5.94 45.60
N SER A 32 -5.52 -6.80 46.06
CA SER A 32 -4.51 -7.60 45.36
C SER A 32 -4.98 -8.93 44.77
N SER A 33 -4.39 -9.36 43.65
CA SER A 33 -3.82 -10.71 43.53
C SER A 33 -2.76 -10.80 42.43
N SER A 34 -1.64 -11.45 42.76
CA SER A 34 -0.40 -11.48 41.99
C SER A 34 -0.40 -12.55 40.90
N SER A 35 0.22 -12.27 39.74
CA SER A 35 0.93 -13.29 38.95
C SER A 35 2.00 -12.68 38.03
N ARG A 36 3.14 -13.38 37.98
CA ARG A 36 4.50 -12.97 37.57
C ARG A 36 4.65 -12.35 36.17
N LYS A 37 5.34 -11.20 36.10
CA LYS A 37 5.88 -10.57 34.87
C LYS A 37 7.19 -11.26 34.44
N ARG A 38 7.25 -11.75 33.19
CA ARG A 38 8.53 -11.99 32.48
C ARG A 38 8.93 -10.70 31.75
N THR A 39 10.02 -10.09 32.17
CA THR A 39 10.63 -8.94 31.50
C THR A 39 11.37 -9.40 30.23
N ARG A 40 11.01 -8.84 29.07
CA ARG A 40 11.84 -8.95 27.85
C ARG A 40 12.51 -7.60 27.61
N LYS A 41 13.84 -7.60 27.55
CA LYS A 41 14.69 -6.45 27.17
C LYS A 41 14.29 -5.94 25.77
N PRO A 42 14.43 -4.63 25.47
CA PRO A 42 14.12 -4.10 24.15
C PRO A 42 15.21 -4.52 23.16
N GLY A 43 14.86 -5.48 22.30
CA GLY A 43 15.69 -5.87 21.16
C GLY A 43 15.65 -4.80 20.07
N ARG A 44 16.85 -4.43 19.60
CA ARG A 44 17.10 -3.60 18.42
C ARG A 44 16.23 -4.06 17.24
N ALA A 45 15.57 -3.14 16.54
CA ALA A 45 14.85 -3.43 15.30
C ALA A 45 15.85 -3.94 14.24
N SER A 46 16.03 -5.25 14.16
CA SER A 46 16.77 -5.88 13.08
C SER A 46 15.77 -6.31 12.02
N SER A 47 15.74 -5.56 10.91
CA SER A 47 15.20 -6.08 9.66
C SER A 47 15.87 -7.43 9.38
N ASN A 48 15.07 -8.48 9.22
CA ASN A 48 15.48 -9.85 8.84
C ASN A 48 16.14 -9.92 7.45
N TRP A 49 16.36 -8.78 6.77
CA TRP A 49 17.01 -8.66 5.48
C TRP A 49 18.40 -9.31 5.46
N LYS A 50 19.21 -9.11 6.52
CA LYS A 50 20.55 -9.72 6.60
C LYS A 50 20.45 -11.23 6.69
N THR A 51 19.46 -11.74 7.41
CA THR A 51 19.20 -13.17 7.56
C THR A 51 18.75 -13.80 6.24
N LEU A 52 17.97 -13.09 5.43
CA LEU A 52 17.55 -13.53 4.10
C LEU A 52 18.69 -13.48 3.07
N GLN A 53 19.59 -12.51 3.16
CA GLN A 53 20.74 -12.41 2.27
C GLN A 53 21.72 -13.58 2.45
N THR A 54 21.87 -14.07 3.68
CA THR A 54 22.72 -15.22 4.01
C THR A 54 22.07 -16.57 3.64
N ALA A 55 20.74 -16.63 3.51
CA ALA A 55 19.98 -17.85 3.26
C ALA A 55 19.77 -18.19 1.77
N LEU A 56 20.23 -17.34 0.84
CA LEU A 56 20.09 -17.57 -0.61
C LEU A 56 21.32 -18.32 -1.17
N PRO A 57 21.12 -19.34 -2.04
CA PRO A 57 22.24 -19.99 -2.71
C PRO A 57 23.02 -18.98 -3.57
N GLN A 58 24.34 -18.94 -3.41
CA GLN A 58 25.21 -18.14 -4.28
C GLN A 58 25.18 -18.73 -5.69
N VAL A 59 24.61 -17.99 -6.66
CA VAL A 59 24.56 -18.43 -8.05
C VAL A 59 25.99 -18.37 -8.64
N PRO A 60 26.51 -19.47 -9.22
CA PRO A 60 27.86 -19.51 -9.78
C PRO A 60 28.06 -18.47 -10.89
N ALA A 61 29.25 -17.85 -10.94
CA ALA A 61 29.61 -16.81 -11.90
C ALA A 61 29.37 -17.21 -13.38
N ALA A 62 29.45 -18.52 -13.69
CA ALA A 62 29.17 -19.07 -15.02
C ALA A 62 27.72 -18.86 -15.50
N VAL A 63 26.74 -18.81 -14.60
CA VAL A 63 25.32 -18.60 -14.93
C VAL A 63 25.04 -17.11 -15.21
N LYS A 64 25.76 -16.20 -14.53
CA LYS A 64 25.72 -14.76 -14.82
C LYS A 64 26.28 -14.44 -16.22
N ALA A 65 27.34 -15.13 -16.64
CA ALA A 65 27.95 -14.94 -17.97
C ALA A 65 27.02 -15.38 -19.12
N ARG A 66 26.36 -16.55 -19.01
CA ARG A 66 25.40 -17.04 -20.02
C ARG A 66 24.18 -16.14 -20.21
N THR A 67 23.78 -15.41 -19.18
CA THR A 67 22.62 -14.49 -19.23
C THR A 67 22.94 -13.20 -19.98
N LEU A 68 24.21 -12.76 -19.96
CA LEU A 68 24.70 -11.58 -20.68
C LEU A 68 24.89 -11.85 -22.18
N GLU A 69 25.38 -13.03 -22.57
CA GLU A 69 25.49 -13.41 -24.00
C GLU A 69 24.12 -13.52 -24.69
N LYS A 70 23.12 -14.10 -24.01
CA LYS A 70 21.76 -14.21 -24.56
C LYS A 70 21.08 -12.84 -24.73
N LYS A 71 21.50 -11.83 -23.96
CA LYS A 71 21.03 -10.44 -24.06
C LYS A 71 21.72 -9.67 -25.20
N LYS A 72 22.95 -10.05 -25.59
CA LYS A 72 23.71 -9.43 -26.69
C LYS A 72 23.22 -9.90 -28.07
N ASN A 73 22.87 -11.19 -28.21
CA ASN A 73 22.38 -11.75 -29.49
C ASN A 73 20.93 -11.34 -29.83
N ARG A 74 20.12 -10.94 -28.85
CA ARG A 74 18.74 -10.49 -29.06
C ARG A 74 18.63 -9.07 -29.62
N ASN A 75 19.69 -8.27 -29.53
CA ASN A 75 19.73 -6.89 -30.02
C ASN A 75 20.33 -6.73 -31.44
N GLN A 76 20.82 -7.79 -32.07
CA GLN A 76 21.38 -7.73 -33.43
C GLN A 76 20.40 -8.12 -34.55
N THR A 77 19.28 -8.77 -34.23
CA THR A 77 18.31 -9.25 -35.25
C THR A 77 17.16 -8.28 -35.54
N ILE A 78 17.14 -7.08 -34.95
CA ILE A 78 16.01 -6.13 -35.06
C ILE A 78 16.21 -5.07 -36.18
N HIS A 79 17.40 -4.98 -36.79
CA HIS A 79 17.65 -4.08 -37.92
C HIS A 79 17.77 -4.82 -39.25
N SER A 80 16.64 -5.27 -39.81
CA SER A 80 16.42 -5.43 -41.26
C SER A 80 15.00 -5.91 -41.54
N SER A 81 14.05 -4.98 -41.61
CA SER A 81 12.89 -5.04 -42.51
C SER A 81 11.99 -3.82 -42.25
N ARG A 82 12.28 -2.73 -42.97
CA ARG A 82 11.37 -1.60 -43.12
C ARG A 82 10.45 -1.89 -44.30
N THR A 83 9.21 -1.38 -44.18
CA THR A 83 8.20 -1.15 -45.23
C THR A 83 7.15 -2.25 -45.36
N GLN A 84 6.02 -2.05 -44.70
CA GLN A 84 4.71 -1.97 -45.35
C GLN A 84 3.71 -1.29 -44.40
N ALA A 85 2.99 -0.31 -44.94
CA ALA A 85 1.97 0.45 -44.23
C ALA A 85 0.71 -0.41 -44.08
N SER A 86 0.30 -0.64 -42.84
CA SER A 86 -1.02 -1.16 -42.51
C SER A 86 -1.49 -0.48 -41.24
N THR A 87 -2.56 0.29 -41.37
CA THR A 87 -3.35 0.90 -40.31
C THR A 87 -3.63 -0.10 -39.19
N SER A 88 -2.91 0.00 -38.08
CA SER A 88 -3.18 -0.77 -36.87
C SER A 88 -3.76 0.16 -35.80
N THR A 89 -5.07 0.08 -35.65
CA THR A 89 -5.85 0.60 -34.54
C THR A 89 -5.21 0.19 -33.21
N THR A 90 -4.67 1.15 -32.47
CA THR A 90 -4.24 0.97 -31.08
C THR A 90 -5.44 0.51 -30.24
N PRO A 91 -5.36 -0.60 -29.49
CA PRO A 91 -6.40 -0.94 -28.53
C PRO A 91 -6.30 0.04 -27.37
N SER A 92 -7.28 0.92 -27.26
CA SER A 92 -7.44 1.82 -26.11
C SER A 92 -7.66 0.96 -24.87
N ILE A 93 -6.70 0.95 -23.94
CA ILE A 93 -6.88 0.32 -22.63
C ILE A 93 -7.99 1.11 -21.93
N THR A 94 -9.20 0.56 -21.86
CA THR A 94 -10.30 1.15 -21.09
C THR A 94 -9.93 1.07 -19.61
N THR A 95 -9.19 2.05 -19.11
CA THR A 95 -8.95 2.23 -17.67
C THR A 95 -10.32 2.36 -16.99
N SER A 96 -10.55 1.56 -15.94
CA SER A 96 -11.79 1.63 -15.16
C SER A 96 -12.04 3.08 -14.70
N LEU A 97 -13.31 3.50 -14.71
CA LEU A 97 -13.72 4.82 -14.22
C LEU A 97 -13.18 5.09 -12.80
N THR A 98 -13.12 4.05 -11.97
CA THR A 98 -12.56 4.13 -10.61
C THR A 98 -11.07 4.46 -10.64
N SER A 99 -10.28 3.77 -11.47
CA SER A 99 -8.85 4.01 -11.61
C SER A 99 -8.57 5.43 -12.09
N GLN A 100 -9.36 5.94 -13.03
CA GLN A 100 -9.24 7.32 -13.53
C GLN A 100 -9.52 8.33 -12.42
N LYS A 101 -10.65 8.20 -11.70
CA LYS A 101 -11.00 9.11 -10.59
C LYS A 101 -9.93 9.14 -9.51
N LEU A 102 -9.35 7.99 -9.15
CA LEU A 102 -8.27 7.91 -8.16
C LEU A 102 -7.00 8.62 -8.64
N LEU A 103 -6.63 8.46 -9.92
CA LEU A 103 -5.51 9.19 -10.50
C LEU A 103 -5.76 10.69 -10.51
N ASP A 104 -6.97 11.13 -10.86
CA ASP A 104 -7.34 12.56 -10.88
C ASP A 104 -7.19 13.20 -9.49
N ILE A 105 -7.69 12.52 -8.45
CA ILE A 105 -7.53 12.92 -7.04
C ILE A 105 -6.05 13.06 -6.65
N LEU A 106 -5.21 12.12 -7.10
CA LEU A 106 -3.80 12.08 -6.72
C LEU A 106 -2.93 13.06 -7.54
N GLN A 107 -3.27 13.33 -8.80
CA GLN A 107 -2.43 14.08 -9.72
C GLN A 107 -2.81 15.57 -9.86
N LYS A 108 -4.02 15.98 -9.45
CA LYS A 108 -4.50 17.38 -9.52
C LYS A 108 -4.23 18.04 -10.89
N ASN A 109 -4.99 17.61 -11.91
CA ASN A 109 -4.94 17.95 -13.36
C ASN A 109 -4.19 16.91 -14.23
N PRO A 110 -4.87 15.84 -14.69
CA PRO A 110 -4.30 14.74 -15.47
C PRO A 110 -3.85 15.14 -16.89
N THR A 111 -4.34 16.27 -17.39
CA THR A 111 -4.13 16.73 -18.77
C THR A 111 -2.73 17.31 -19.01
N GLN A 112 -1.95 17.58 -17.96
CA GLN A 112 -0.58 18.04 -18.08
C GLN A 112 0.39 16.85 -17.98
N ARG A 113 1.30 16.74 -18.95
CA ARG A 113 2.35 15.71 -18.99
C ARG A 113 3.07 15.66 -17.64
N ALA A 114 3.05 14.50 -16.99
CA ALA A 114 3.62 14.33 -15.66
C ALA A 114 5.07 14.86 -15.61
N THR A 115 5.36 15.70 -14.63
CA THR A 115 6.72 16.24 -14.45
C THR A 115 7.68 15.11 -14.07
N LYS A 116 8.98 15.25 -14.39
CA LYS A 116 10.00 14.23 -14.05
C LYS A 116 9.99 13.84 -12.56
N LYS A 117 9.64 14.79 -11.67
CA LYS A 117 9.47 14.57 -10.23
C LYS A 117 8.27 13.68 -9.87
N GLN A 118 7.20 13.72 -10.68
CA GLN A 118 5.99 12.92 -10.44
C GLN A 118 6.15 11.44 -10.79
N THR A 119 7.12 11.10 -11.63
CA THR A 119 7.41 9.72 -12.02
C THR A 119 8.46 9.05 -11.16
N GLU A 120 9.13 9.78 -10.26
CA GLU A 120 10.09 9.22 -9.31
C GLU A 120 9.39 8.36 -8.24
N VAL A 121 10.09 7.33 -7.76
CA VAL A 121 9.63 6.45 -6.67
C VAL A 121 9.34 7.27 -5.40
N GLY A 122 10.22 8.23 -5.08
CA GLY A 122 10.04 9.15 -3.96
C GLY A 122 10.16 8.49 -2.57
N LYS A 123 9.72 9.23 -1.55
CA LYS A 123 9.81 8.83 -0.12
C LYS A 123 8.62 7.98 0.35
N TYR A 124 7.46 8.17 -0.27
CA TYR A 124 6.19 7.60 0.15
C TYR A 124 5.74 6.56 -0.89
N LEU A 125 5.46 5.36 -0.41
CA LEU A 125 4.92 4.28 -1.23
C LEU A 125 3.65 3.75 -0.58
N ALA A 126 2.62 3.52 -1.38
CA ALA A 126 1.45 2.79 -0.95
C ALA A 126 1.46 1.40 -1.58
N ILE A 127 1.09 0.39 -0.78
CA ILE A 127 1.13 -1.02 -1.16
C ILE A 127 -0.22 -1.66 -0.87
N ASP A 128 -0.60 -2.60 -1.73
CA ASP A 128 -1.72 -3.51 -1.52
C ASP A 128 -1.44 -4.84 -2.23
N CYS A 129 -1.90 -5.94 -1.64
CA CYS A 129 -1.72 -7.29 -2.12
C CYS A 129 -3.06 -8.01 -2.33
N GLU A 130 -3.13 -8.81 -3.38
CA GLU A 130 -4.19 -9.81 -3.54
C GLU A 130 -3.68 -11.18 -3.11
N MET A 131 -4.53 -11.91 -2.40
CA MET A 131 -4.20 -13.25 -1.90
C MET A 131 -5.17 -14.29 -2.43
N VAL A 132 -4.65 -15.50 -2.64
CA VAL A 132 -5.41 -16.71 -2.94
C VAL A 132 -5.40 -17.65 -1.75
N GLY A 133 -6.34 -18.58 -1.74
CA GLY A 133 -6.45 -19.65 -0.77
C GLY A 133 -5.58 -20.85 -1.11
N VAL A 134 -4.80 -21.31 -0.13
CA VAL A 134 -3.94 -22.49 -0.21
C VAL A 134 -4.21 -23.45 0.95
N GLY A 135 -3.76 -24.70 0.79
CA GLY A 135 -3.85 -25.75 1.81
C GLY A 135 -5.07 -26.68 1.63
N PRO A 136 -5.16 -27.76 2.43
CA PRO A 136 -6.09 -28.88 2.17
C PRO A 136 -7.57 -28.49 2.13
N ARG A 137 -7.95 -27.37 2.75
CA ARG A 137 -9.34 -26.90 2.82
C ARG A 137 -9.60 -25.54 2.18
N GLY A 138 -8.73 -25.04 1.29
CA GLY A 138 -9.00 -23.82 0.49
C GLY A 138 -8.88 -22.49 1.25
N ASN A 139 -9.27 -22.47 2.52
CA ASN A 139 -9.69 -21.26 3.21
C ASN A 139 -8.87 -20.99 4.48
N GLU A 140 -8.05 -21.94 4.91
CA GLU A 140 -7.30 -21.87 6.17
C GLU A 140 -6.06 -20.97 6.06
N GLN A 141 -5.48 -20.85 4.86
CA GLN A 141 -4.25 -20.07 4.65
C GLN A 141 -4.34 -19.20 3.38
N SER A 142 -3.80 -17.99 3.48
CA SER A 142 -3.71 -17.02 2.39
C SER A 142 -2.28 -16.94 1.88
N ALA A 143 -2.10 -17.06 0.56
CA ALA A 143 -0.82 -16.89 -0.11
C ALA A 143 -0.87 -15.71 -1.08
N LEU A 144 0.24 -14.98 -1.20
CA LEU A 144 0.38 -13.83 -2.11
C LEU A 144 0.19 -14.26 -3.57
N ALA A 145 -0.64 -13.54 -4.31
CA ALA A 145 -0.88 -13.78 -5.74
C ALA A 145 -0.69 -12.54 -6.61
N ARG A 146 -0.78 -11.34 -6.04
CA ARG A 146 -0.43 -10.08 -6.73
C ARG A 146 0.02 -9.05 -5.70
N VAL A 147 0.99 -8.22 -6.06
CA VAL A 147 1.39 -7.05 -5.27
C VAL A 147 1.42 -5.83 -6.17
N SER A 148 0.83 -4.74 -5.68
CA SER A 148 0.84 -3.44 -6.34
C SER A 148 1.45 -2.40 -5.40
N ILE A 149 2.38 -1.59 -5.93
CA ILE A 149 3.02 -0.48 -5.23
C ILE A 149 2.92 0.77 -6.11
N VAL A 150 2.42 1.85 -5.52
CA VAL A 150 2.32 3.15 -6.18
C VAL A 150 3.13 4.22 -5.45
N ASN A 151 3.66 5.19 -6.20
CA ASN A 151 4.34 6.34 -5.63
C ASN A 151 3.34 7.38 -5.09
N TYR A 152 3.86 8.48 -4.53
CA TYR A 152 3.04 9.55 -3.93
C TYR A 152 2.02 10.22 -4.87
N TYR A 153 2.19 10.06 -6.19
CA TYR A 153 1.32 10.60 -7.23
C TYR A 153 0.37 9.54 -7.84
N GLY A 154 0.35 8.33 -7.29
CA GLY A 154 -0.49 7.23 -7.78
C GLY A 154 0.05 6.52 -9.01
N ASN A 155 1.28 6.84 -9.44
CA ASN A 155 1.94 6.14 -10.54
C ASN A 155 2.40 4.77 -10.06
N VAL A 156 2.13 3.74 -10.86
CA VAL A 156 2.53 2.36 -10.56
C VAL A 156 4.04 2.25 -10.62
N VAL A 157 4.64 1.80 -9.52
CA VAL A 157 6.07 1.51 -9.40
C VAL A 157 6.32 0.01 -9.56
N LEU A 158 5.42 -0.81 -9.03
CA LEU A 158 5.41 -2.26 -9.20
C LEU A 158 3.94 -2.72 -9.29
N ASP A 159 3.63 -3.59 -10.24
CA ASP A 159 2.38 -4.34 -10.30
C ASP A 159 2.72 -5.69 -10.91
N THR A 160 2.64 -6.76 -10.11
CA THR A 160 3.16 -8.07 -10.51
C THR A 160 2.37 -9.19 -9.88
N TYR A 161 1.93 -10.14 -10.72
CA TYR A 161 1.41 -11.43 -10.27
C TYR A 161 2.54 -12.31 -9.75
N VAL A 162 2.24 -13.06 -8.68
CA VAL A 162 3.20 -13.86 -7.92
C VAL A 162 2.75 -15.31 -7.95
N GLN A 163 3.66 -16.21 -8.28
CA GLN A 163 3.43 -17.65 -8.18
C GLN A 163 3.45 -18.05 -6.69
N PRO A 164 2.32 -18.52 -6.12
CA PRO A 164 2.31 -19.04 -4.76
C PRO A 164 3.18 -20.28 -4.65
N LYS A 165 3.80 -20.49 -3.48
CA LYS A 165 4.65 -21.67 -3.23
C LYS A 165 3.83 -22.94 -3.09
N GLU A 166 2.69 -22.82 -2.42
CA GLU A 166 1.73 -23.88 -2.21
C GLU A 166 0.74 -23.97 -3.38
N LYS A 167 0.15 -25.15 -3.55
CA LYS A 167 -0.91 -25.35 -4.54
C LYS A 167 -2.11 -24.48 -4.20
N VAL A 168 -2.52 -23.65 -5.17
CA VAL A 168 -3.76 -22.87 -5.08
C VAL A 168 -4.95 -23.80 -5.08
N THR A 169 -5.80 -23.64 -4.08
CA THR A 169 -7.03 -24.42 -3.87
C THR A 169 -8.29 -23.58 -4.01
N ASP A 170 -8.19 -22.27 -3.78
CA ASP A 170 -9.26 -21.31 -4.06
C ASP A 170 -8.65 -19.99 -4.55
N TYR A 171 -9.01 -19.55 -5.74
CA TYR A 171 -8.52 -18.29 -6.30
C TYR A 171 -9.18 -17.06 -5.68
N ARG A 172 -10.35 -17.23 -5.05
CA ARG A 172 -11.15 -16.13 -4.47
C ARG A 172 -11.43 -15.03 -5.49
N THR A 173 -11.56 -15.38 -6.77
CA THR A 173 -11.63 -14.43 -7.90
C THR A 173 -12.69 -13.34 -7.71
N TRP A 174 -13.81 -13.69 -7.07
CA TRP A 174 -14.89 -12.76 -6.74
C TRP A 174 -14.46 -11.61 -5.82
N VAL A 175 -13.44 -11.82 -4.97
CA VAL A 175 -12.76 -10.76 -4.20
C VAL A 175 -11.47 -10.34 -4.87
N SER A 176 -10.54 -11.26 -5.08
CA SER A 176 -9.14 -10.95 -5.41
C SER A 176 -8.92 -10.53 -6.87
N GLY A 177 -9.89 -10.80 -7.75
CA GLY A 177 -9.73 -10.67 -9.19
C GLY A 177 -8.70 -11.62 -9.81
N ILE A 178 -8.10 -12.53 -9.03
CA ILE A 178 -7.08 -13.47 -9.52
C ILE A 178 -7.75 -14.64 -10.23
N LYS A 179 -7.25 -14.97 -11.43
CA LYS A 179 -7.66 -16.12 -12.24
C LYS A 179 -6.47 -17.07 -12.41
N PRO A 180 -6.70 -18.37 -12.70
CA PRO A 180 -5.63 -19.32 -13.00
C PRO A 180 -4.64 -18.83 -14.05
N GLU A 181 -5.15 -18.22 -15.13
CA GLU A 181 -4.35 -17.68 -16.22
C GLU A 181 -3.34 -16.59 -15.79
N HIS A 182 -3.66 -15.83 -14.73
CA HIS A 182 -2.75 -14.83 -14.19
C HIS A 182 -1.49 -15.44 -13.56
N LEU A 183 -1.57 -16.69 -13.09
CA LEU A 183 -0.48 -17.34 -12.36
C LEU A 183 0.42 -18.21 -13.25
N HIS A 184 -0.02 -18.63 -14.43
CA HIS A 184 0.73 -19.55 -15.31
C HIS A 184 2.18 -19.14 -15.60
N ASN A 185 2.45 -17.84 -15.74
CA ASN A 185 3.79 -17.29 -15.96
C ASN A 185 4.12 -16.19 -14.96
N ALA A 186 3.53 -16.25 -13.76
CA ALA A 186 3.77 -15.27 -12.71
C ALA A 186 5.22 -15.31 -12.23
N SER A 187 5.69 -14.18 -11.68
CA SER A 187 7.04 -14.12 -11.12
C SER A 187 7.14 -14.99 -9.86
N THR A 188 8.32 -15.55 -9.60
CA THR A 188 8.55 -16.35 -8.38
C THR A 188 8.35 -15.50 -7.13
N PHE A 189 7.87 -16.13 -6.06
CA PHE A 189 7.68 -15.48 -4.78
C PHE A 189 8.98 -14.80 -4.28
N GLU A 190 10.11 -15.49 -4.38
CA GLU A 190 11.43 -15.01 -3.96
C GLU A 190 11.87 -13.76 -4.72
N ASP A 191 11.67 -13.72 -6.04
CA ASP A 191 12.10 -12.58 -6.84
C ASP A 191 11.22 -11.36 -6.59
N VAL A 192 9.91 -11.56 -6.41
CA VAL A 192 8.98 -10.47 -6.10
C VAL A 192 9.23 -9.94 -4.70
N THR A 193 9.32 -10.79 -3.69
CA THR A 193 9.58 -10.35 -2.30
C THR A 193 10.91 -9.63 -2.16
N ARG A 194 11.97 -10.07 -2.85
CA ARG A 194 13.26 -9.35 -2.91
C ARG A 194 13.09 -7.95 -3.51
N LYS A 195 12.42 -7.84 -4.67
CA LYS A 195 12.16 -6.54 -5.31
C LYS A 195 11.35 -5.61 -4.41
N VAL A 196 10.31 -6.14 -3.75
CA VAL A 196 9.49 -5.37 -2.82
C VAL A 196 10.32 -4.90 -1.63
N ALA A 197 11.11 -5.78 -1.01
CA ALA A 197 11.97 -5.45 0.12
C ALA A 197 12.97 -4.33 -0.22
N ASP A 198 13.64 -4.42 -1.38
CA ASP A 198 14.55 -3.39 -1.86
C ASP A 198 13.84 -2.06 -2.10
N LEU A 199 12.63 -2.11 -2.68
CA LEU A 199 11.87 -0.92 -3.04
C LEU A 199 11.35 -0.16 -1.80
N ILE A 200 10.85 -0.88 -0.79
CA ILE A 200 10.29 -0.27 0.42
C ILE A 200 11.35 0.12 1.45
N HIS A 201 12.61 -0.27 1.24
CA HIS A 201 13.70 0.03 2.15
C HIS A 201 13.85 1.55 2.40
N ASP A 202 13.86 1.93 3.68
CA ASP A 202 13.90 3.32 4.15
C ASP A 202 12.80 4.23 3.56
N LYS A 203 11.64 3.66 3.19
CA LYS A 203 10.47 4.41 2.71
C LYS A 203 9.38 4.48 3.77
N ILE A 204 8.56 5.53 3.68
CA ILE A 204 7.29 5.55 4.41
C ILE A 204 6.31 4.68 3.63
N LEU A 205 5.86 3.61 4.28
CA LEU A 205 4.97 2.62 3.69
C LEU A 205 3.55 2.86 4.18
N ILE A 206 2.65 3.09 3.24
CA ILE A 206 1.24 3.39 3.45
C ILE A 206 0.42 2.18 3.03
N GLY A 207 -0.52 1.76 3.87
CA GLY A 207 -1.34 0.57 3.60
C GLY A 207 -2.67 0.61 4.36
N HIS A 208 -3.51 -0.38 4.12
CA HIS A 208 -4.77 -0.58 4.82
C HIS A 208 -4.82 -1.99 5.40
N ALA A 209 -4.74 -2.10 6.74
CA ALA A 209 -4.52 -3.39 7.42
C ALA A 209 -3.24 -4.08 6.96
N ILE A 210 -2.17 -3.28 6.84
CA ILE A 210 -0.91 -3.61 6.14
C ILE A 210 -0.16 -4.81 6.73
N SER A 211 -0.50 -5.23 7.96
CA SER A 211 0.01 -6.46 8.54
C SER A 211 -0.29 -7.68 7.66
N ASN A 212 -1.44 -7.69 7.00
CA ASN A 212 -1.87 -8.79 6.12
C ASN A 212 -0.95 -8.88 4.90
N ASP A 213 -0.68 -7.75 4.24
CA ASP A 213 0.24 -7.64 3.10
C ASP A 213 1.65 -8.04 3.47
N LEU A 214 2.19 -7.47 4.56
CA LEU A 214 3.54 -7.77 5.02
C LEU A 214 3.70 -9.24 5.43
N GLN A 215 2.67 -9.84 6.04
CA GLN A 215 2.66 -11.27 6.34
C GLN A 215 2.64 -12.11 5.06
N ALA A 216 1.81 -11.77 4.07
CA ALA A 216 1.77 -12.47 2.79
C ALA A 216 3.11 -12.36 2.02
N LEU A 217 3.82 -11.24 2.15
CA LEU A 217 5.15 -11.02 1.58
C LEU A 217 6.28 -11.64 2.42
N LEU A 218 6.02 -12.14 3.63
CA LEU A 218 7.02 -12.55 4.62
C LEU A 218 8.05 -11.44 4.94
N LEU A 219 7.61 -10.19 4.95
CA LEU A 219 8.42 -9.01 5.22
C LEU A 219 8.05 -8.34 6.54
N THR A 220 8.98 -7.53 7.04
CA THR A 220 8.74 -6.61 8.17
C THR A 220 9.15 -5.22 7.76
N HIS A 221 8.46 -4.21 8.31
CA HIS A 221 8.80 -2.80 8.08
C HIS A 221 8.88 -2.04 9.42
N PRO A 222 9.81 -1.08 9.60
CA PRO A 222 9.92 -0.35 10.85
C PRO A 222 8.62 0.37 11.19
N ARG A 223 8.10 0.17 12.40
CA ARG A 223 6.79 0.69 12.83
C ARG A 223 6.67 2.21 12.64
N GLN A 224 7.75 2.95 12.87
CA GLN A 224 7.80 4.41 12.71
C GLN A 224 7.67 4.88 11.25
N LEU A 225 7.91 3.99 10.29
CA LEU A 225 7.78 4.23 8.85
C LEU A 225 6.46 3.68 8.27
N ILE A 226 5.62 3.04 9.07
CA ILE A 226 4.30 2.56 8.63
C ILE A 226 3.22 3.64 8.84
N ARG A 227 2.32 3.76 7.87
CA ARG A 227 1.08 4.56 7.95
C ARG A 227 -0.10 3.67 7.55
N ASP A 228 -0.66 2.98 8.53
CA ASP A 228 -1.80 2.08 8.32
C ASP A 228 -3.13 2.81 8.55
N THR A 229 -3.88 3.01 7.48
CA THR A 229 -5.15 3.74 7.49
C THR A 229 -6.26 3.03 8.28
N SER A 230 -6.20 1.71 8.43
CA SER A 230 -7.17 0.92 9.20
C SER A 230 -6.99 1.09 10.73
N THR A 231 -5.78 1.49 11.16
CA THR A 231 -5.43 1.61 12.57
C THR A 231 -5.32 3.04 13.08
N TYR A 232 -5.29 4.03 12.18
CA TYR A 232 -5.17 5.43 12.54
C TYR A 232 -6.44 5.94 13.25
N GLN A 233 -6.27 6.42 14.48
CA GLN A 233 -7.38 6.75 15.38
C GLN A 233 -8.35 7.80 14.80
N PRO A 234 -7.92 8.91 14.19
CA PRO A 234 -8.85 9.87 13.58
C PRO A 234 -9.75 9.24 12.50
N LEU A 235 -9.24 8.30 11.71
CA LEU A 235 -10.03 7.61 10.69
C LEU A 235 -11.03 6.63 11.30
N ARG A 236 -10.66 5.94 12.40
CA ARG A 236 -11.60 5.09 13.17
C ARG A 236 -12.74 5.90 13.78
N GLN A 237 -12.43 7.08 14.31
CA GLN A 237 -13.42 8.00 14.86
C GLN A 237 -14.37 8.52 13.77
N LEU A 238 -13.81 8.98 12.64
CA LEU A 238 -14.59 9.42 11.48
C LEU A 238 -15.54 8.33 11.00
N ALA A 239 -15.05 7.10 10.87
CA ALA A 239 -15.84 5.96 10.42
C ALA A 239 -16.78 5.39 11.50
N LYS A 240 -16.68 5.85 12.74
CA LYS A 240 -17.43 5.35 13.92
C LYS A 240 -17.27 3.83 14.10
N THR A 241 -16.08 3.29 13.87
CA THR A 241 -15.78 1.86 14.07
C THR A 241 -14.30 1.63 14.36
N LYS A 242 -13.99 0.55 15.09
CA LYS A 242 -12.62 0.11 15.36
C LYS A 242 -11.93 -0.48 14.13
N PHE A 243 -12.70 -1.01 13.18
CA PHE A 243 -12.20 -1.69 11.98
C PHE A 243 -12.88 -1.13 10.73
N PRO A 244 -12.54 0.11 10.33
CA PRO A 244 -13.11 0.69 9.12
C PRO A 244 -12.57 -0.04 7.89
N SER A 245 -13.44 -0.40 6.96
CA SER A 245 -13.02 -0.91 5.65
C SER A 245 -12.48 0.21 4.77
N LEU A 246 -11.61 -0.14 3.83
CA LEU A 246 -11.10 0.80 2.83
C LEU A 246 -12.25 1.47 2.07
N LYS A 247 -13.20 0.66 1.58
CA LYS A 247 -14.43 1.11 0.90
C LYS A 247 -15.22 2.16 1.69
N LYS A 248 -15.34 1.99 3.02
CA LYS A 248 -16.04 2.96 3.87
C LYS A 248 -15.24 4.26 4.01
N LEU A 249 -13.93 4.18 4.15
CA LEU A 249 -13.08 5.38 4.28
C LEU A 249 -13.01 6.17 2.97
N THR A 250 -12.90 5.51 1.82
CA THR A 250 -12.94 6.19 0.52
C THR A 250 -14.26 6.89 0.29
N LEU A 251 -15.38 6.26 0.64
CA LEU A 251 -16.68 6.90 0.53
C LEU A 251 -16.77 8.15 1.41
N LEU A 252 -16.38 8.05 2.68
CA LEU A 252 -16.48 9.16 3.64
C LEU A 252 -15.55 10.35 3.33
N LEU A 253 -14.36 10.10 2.79
CA LEU A 253 -13.33 11.14 2.61
C LEU A 253 -13.18 11.64 1.18
N LEU A 254 -13.49 10.79 0.20
CA LEU A 254 -13.23 11.05 -1.21
C LEU A 254 -14.52 11.06 -2.04
N ASP A 255 -15.68 10.78 -1.43
CA ASP A 255 -16.96 10.59 -2.11
C ASP A 255 -16.85 9.59 -3.29
N LEU A 256 -16.08 8.53 -3.06
CA LEU A 256 -15.75 7.53 -4.08
C LEU A 256 -16.04 6.11 -3.59
N GLU A 257 -16.96 5.45 -4.30
CA GLU A 257 -17.17 4.02 -4.18
C GLU A 257 -16.13 3.23 -4.97
N ILE A 258 -15.43 2.34 -4.28
CA ILE A 258 -14.49 1.38 -4.85
C ILE A 258 -15.00 -0.05 -4.58
N GLN A 259 -14.35 -1.07 -5.16
CA GLN A 259 -14.67 -2.49 -4.93
C GLN A 259 -16.17 -2.77 -5.18
N LYS A 260 -16.65 -2.35 -6.37
CA LYS A 260 -18.02 -2.68 -6.85
C LYS A 260 -18.08 -4.12 -7.37
N ASP A 261 -17.05 -4.48 -8.12
CA ASP A 261 -16.79 -5.84 -8.60
C ASP A 261 -15.68 -6.48 -7.75
N SER A 262 -14.80 -7.27 -8.36
CA SER A 262 -13.57 -7.71 -7.70
C SER A 262 -12.64 -6.54 -7.34
N HIS A 263 -11.75 -6.78 -6.39
CA HIS A 263 -10.71 -5.85 -5.98
C HIS A 263 -9.66 -5.69 -7.08
N CYS A 264 -8.96 -4.56 -7.00
CA CYS A 264 -7.83 -4.23 -7.83
C CYS A 264 -6.78 -3.60 -6.93
N SER A 265 -5.76 -4.38 -6.54
CA SER A 265 -4.67 -3.88 -5.70
C SER A 265 -4.04 -2.54 -6.13
N VAL A 266 -3.99 -2.21 -7.43
CA VAL A 266 -3.52 -0.89 -7.86
C VAL A 266 -4.46 0.23 -7.38
N ASP A 267 -5.77 0.04 -7.54
CA ASP A 267 -6.77 1.01 -7.12
C ASP A 267 -6.87 1.08 -5.59
N ASP A 268 -6.74 -0.04 -4.91
CA ASP A 268 -6.76 -0.09 -3.44
C ASP A 268 -5.51 0.57 -2.82
N ALA A 269 -4.33 0.40 -3.42
CA ALA A 269 -3.12 1.14 -3.06
C ALA A 269 -3.28 2.65 -3.29
N ARG A 270 -3.88 3.06 -4.42
CA ARG A 270 -4.17 4.49 -4.72
C ARG A 270 -5.21 5.07 -3.76
N ALA A 271 -6.28 4.34 -3.47
CA ALA A 271 -7.32 4.74 -2.54
C ALA A 271 -6.74 4.97 -1.13
N THR A 272 -5.93 4.03 -0.66
CA THR A 272 -5.23 4.14 0.63
C THR A 272 -4.31 5.36 0.66
N LEU A 273 -3.54 5.60 -0.41
CA LEU A 273 -2.70 6.78 -0.53
C LEU A 273 -3.50 8.10 -0.51
N ALA A 274 -4.63 8.13 -1.22
CA ALA A 274 -5.51 9.30 -1.27
C ALA A 274 -6.08 9.61 0.12
N ILE A 275 -6.56 8.59 0.85
CA ILE A 275 -6.99 8.73 2.25
C ILE A 275 -5.86 9.27 3.12
N TYR A 276 -4.66 8.68 3.05
CA TYR A 276 -3.51 9.16 3.81
C TYR A 276 -3.21 10.64 3.52
N ARG A 277 -3.27 11.06 2.25
CA ARG A 277 -3.02 12.45 1.85
C ARG A 277 -4.00 13.44 2.47
N THR A 278 -5.26 13.05 2.71
CA THR A 278 -6.23 13.92 3.44
C THR A 278 -5.82 14.19 4.89
N GLN A 279 -5.06 13.27 5.51
CA GLN A 279 -4.70 13.32 6.93
C GLN A 279 -3.21 13.62 7.15
N LYS A 280 -2.43 13.74 6.07
CA LYS A 280 -0.98 13.66 6.09
C LYS A 280 -0.33 14.64 7.07
N ASP A 281 -0.72 15.90 7.04
CA ASP A 281 0.00 16.93 7.80
C ASP A 281 -0.17 16.73 9.31
N GLN A 282 -1.40 16.43 9.76
CA GLN A 282 -1.66 16.07 11.15
C GLN A 282 -0.96 14.75 11.53
N TRP A 283 -1.03 13.74 10.67
CA TRP A 283 -0.43 12.44 10.95
C TRP A 283 1.09 12.53 11.11
N GLU A 284 1.78 13.21 10.19
CA GLU A 284 3.24 13.36 10.26
C GLU A 284 3.67 14.24 11.44
N ALA A 285 2.88 15.24 11.83
CA ALA A 285 3.15 16.02 13.04
C ALA A 285 3.07 15.15 14.31
N LEU A 286 2.06 14.29 14.41
CA LEU A 286 1.92 13.35 15.54
C LEU A 286 3.09 12.36 15.62
N VAL A 287 3.51 11.81 14.48
CA VAL A 287 4.63 10.86 14.45
C VAL A 287 5.94 11.53 14.85
N LYS A 288 6.21 12.76 14.38
CA LYS A 288 7.39 13.53 14.80
C LYS A 288 7.38 13.80 16.31
N LYS A 289 6.23 14.21 16.86
CA LYS A 289 6.08 14.43 18.31
C LYS A 289 6.34 13.16 19.10
N GLU A 290 5.84 12.02 18.65
CA GLU A 290 6.08 10.73 19.28
C GLU A 290 7.56 10.33 19.25
N GLN A 291 8.23 10.51 18.10
CA GLN A 291 9.66 10.24 17.97
C GLN A 291 10.50 11.13 18.89
N ALA A 292 10.18 12.43 18.96
CA ALA A 292 10.86 13.34 19.87
C ALA A 292 10.72 12.92 21.34
N ARG A 293 9.50 12.52 21.76
CA ARG A 293 9.25 12.00 23.11
C ARG A 293 10.05 10.73 23.40
N GLN A 294 10.12 9.79 22.47
CA GLN A 294 10.89 8.56 22.64
C GLN A 294 12.39 8.81 22.72
N LEU A 295 12.92 9.79 21.98
CA LEU A 295 14.32 10.19 22.06
C LEU A 295 14.65 10.81 23.42
N GLN A 296 13.77 11.68 23.94
CA GLN A 296 13.92 12.31 25.25
C GLN A 296 13.79 11.31 26.42
N ALA A 297 13.02 10.24 26.26
CA ALA A 297 12.81 9.23 27.29
C ALA A 297 13.92 8.15 27.36
N ARG A 298 14.94 8.19 26.48
CA ARG A 298 16.07 7.25 26.55
C ARG A 298 17.01 7.69 27.69
N PRO A 299 17.30 6.84 28.68
CA PRO A 299 18.28 7.18 29.71
C PRO A 299 19.63 7.43 29.05
N ALA A 300 20.33 8.48 29.50
CA ALA A 300 21.70 8.75 29.09
C ALA A 300 22.55 7.52 29.45
N THR A 301 23.16 6.92 28.43
CA THR A 301 24.13 5.81 28.58
C THR A 301 25.47 6.32 29.03
#